data_AF-A0A7W9M0J7-F1
#
_entry.id   AF-A0A7W9M0J7-F1
#
_cell.length_a   1.000
_cell.length_b   1.000
_cell.length_c   1.000
_cell.angle_alpha   90.00
_cell.angle_beta   90.00
_cell.angle_gamma   90.00
#
_symmetry.space_group_name_H-M   'P 1'
#
loop_
_entity.id
_entity.type
_entity.pdbx_description
1 polymer ?
#
loop_
_entity_poly.entity_id
_entity_poly.type
_entity_poly.pdbx_seq_one_letter_code
_entity_poly.pdbx_strand_id
1 'polypeptide(L)'
;MVVGRFGKMSVVVVAGLLLTGLSGVGSAGAVQQTRVAYSIEFANPDESGDPEPYGAVVLRLADQDRLLWRQGRTEDLPSRWRHPATGFAVEEVEFDEDAVEQVCAYVHERDEASDDQLAYGCLPYRGHYEPYVIEGQDGHVTVNIYGIG
;
A
#
# COMPACT_ATOMS: atom_id res chain seq x y z
N MET A 1 -11.24 -72.87 11.62
CA MET A 1 -10.45 -73.28 10.44
C MET A 1 -9.74 -72.01 9.95
N VAL A 2 -8.51 -71.67 10.36
CA VAL A 2 -7.18 -72.21 9.97
C VAL A 2 -7.07 -72.57 8.50
N VAL A 3 -6.27 -71.80 7.75
CA VAL A 3 -5.19 -72.10 6.77
C VAL A 3 -4.97 -70.79 5.97
N GLY A 4 -3.78 -70.23 5.71
CA GLY A 4 -2.42 -70.76 5.77
C GLY A 4 -1.36 -69.64 5.65
N ARG A 5 -0.10 -70.08 5.70
CA ARG A 5 1.15 -69.38 6.01
C ARG A 5 1.98 -69.14 4.72
N PHE A 6 3.16 -68.53 4.89
CA PHE A 6 4.32 -68.36 3.98
C PHE A 6 4.33 -67.03 3.21
N GLY A 7 5.38 -66.21 3.22
CA GLY A 7 6.76 -66.39 3.65
C GLY A 7 7.52 -65.05 3.64
N LYS A 8 8.70 -65.08 4.27
CA LYS A 8 9.62 -63.98 4.56
C LYS A 8 10.37 -63.51 3.30
N MET A 9 10.66 -62.21 3.22
CA MET A 9 11.93 -61.75 2.65
C MET A 9 12.35 -60.41 3.26
N SER A 10 13.44 -60.47 4.02
CA SER A 10 14.20 -59.32 4.49
C SER A 10 15.06 -58.80 3.35
N VAL A 11 15.07 -57.48 3.14
CA VAL A 11 16.18 -56.83 2.45
C VAL A 11 16.63 -55.69 3.35
N VAL A 12 17.76 -55.93 4.02
CA VAL A 12 18.58 -54.94 4.69
C VAL A 12 19.50 -54.36 3.61
N VAL A 13 19.41 -53.06 3.36
CA VAL A 13 20.48 -52.31 2.69
C VAL A 13 20.91 -51.22 3.66
N VAL A 14 22.06 -51.41 4.28
CA VAL A 14 22.78 -50.38 5.03
C VAL A 14 24.22 -50.35 4.51
N ALA A 15 24.58 -49.22 3.92
CA ALA A 15 25.91 -48.59 3.86
C ALA A 15 25.76 -47.42 2.86
N GLY A 16 25.94 -46.14 3.16
CA GLY A 16 26.74 -45.48 4.19
C GLY A 16 27.98 -44.87 3.54
N LEU A 17 27.98 -43.55 3.27
CA LEU A 17 29.05 -42.60 3.64
C LEU A 17 28.78 -41.18 3.08
N LEU A 18 28.54 -40.26 4.02
CA LEU A 18 29.06 -38.90 4.14
C LEU A 18 29.65 -38.19 2.91
N LEU A 19 28.94 -37.14 2.46
CA LEU A 19 29.54 -35.94 1.88
C LEU A 19 29.00 -34.71 2.62
N THR A 20 29.96 -34.00 3.20
CA THR A 20 29.91 -32.72 3.91
C THR A 20 29.60 -31.53 2.99
N GLY A 21 28.88 -30.54 3.50
CA GLY A 21 28.66 -29.21 2.89
C GLY A 21 27.42 -29.19 1.99
N LEU A 22 26.42 -28.33 2.19
CA LEU A 22 26.47 -26.93 2.56
C LEU A 22 25.40 -26.60 3.62
N SER A 23 25.86 -26.03 4.71
CA SER A 23 25.07 -25.12 5.54
C SER A 23 24.55 -23.99 4.66
N GLY A 24 23.26 -23.68 4.76
CA GLY A 24 22.66 -22.53 4.09
C GLY A 24 21.63 -22.89 3.03
N VAL A 25 20.59 -23.65 3.41
CA VAL A 25 19.26 -23.21 2.96
C VAL A 25 19.06 -21.89 3.68
N GLY A 26 19.58 -20.82 3.09
CA GLY A 26 19.18 -19.49 3.50
C GLY A 26 17.67 -19.50 3.37
N SER A 27 16.97 -19.32 4.49
CA SER A 27 15.65 -18.73 4.44
C SER A 27 15.87 -17.45 3.63
N ALA A 28 15.57 -17.47 2.34
CA ALA A 28 15.24 -16.25 1.64
C ALA A 28 14.06 -15.72 2.46
N GLY A 29 14.35 -14.83 3.40
CA GLY A 29 13.32 -14.22 4.22
C GLY A 29 12.32 -13.67 3.23
N ALA A 30 11.09 -14.21 3.25
CA ALA A 30 10.02 -13.57 2.53
C ALA A 30 9.94 -12.17 3.13
N VAL A 31 10.32 -11.18 2.32
CA VAL A 31 10.14 -9.78 2.68
C VAL A 31 8.65 -9.62 2.91
N GLN A 32 8.27 -9.33 4.16
CA GLN A 32 6.89 -9.15 4.51
C GLN A 32 6.42 -7.86 3.82
N GLN A 33 5.57 -8.01 2.80
CA GLN A 33 4.92 -6.86 2.18
C GLN A 33 3.77 -6.42 3.07
N THR A 34 3.78 -5.15 3.42
CA THR A 34 2.73 -4.52 4.21
C THR A 34 1.67 -4.01 3.26
N ARG A 35 0.40 -4.30 3.58
CA ARG A 35 -0.75 -3.87 2.80
C ARG A 35 -1.34 -2.62 3.43
N VAL A 36 -1.46 -1.56 2.64
CA VAL A 36 -2.14 -0.33 3.05
C VAL A 36 -3.49 -0.28 2.35
N ALA A 37 -4.57 -0.35 3.13
CA ALA A 37 -5.93 -0.14 2.64
C ALA A 37 -6.32 1.33 2.83
N TYR A 38 -6.72 2.04 1.77
CA TYR A 38 -7.03 3.47 1.85
C TYR A 38 -8.08 3.96 0.84
N SER A 39 -8.59 5.16 1.08
CA SER A 39 -9.26 5.98 0.07
C SER A 39 -8.91 7.45 0.21
N ILE A 40 -9.08 8.21 -0.86
CA ILE A 40 -8.76 9.63 -0.93
C ILE A 40 -9.99 10.36 -1.44
N GLU A 41 -10.37 11.44 -0.79
CA GLU A 41 -11.43 12.35 -1.22
C GLU A 41 -10.82 13.72 -1.54
N PHE A 42 -11.32 14.34 -2.60
CA PHE A 42 -10.84 15.60 -3.15
C PHE A 42 -12.00 16.59 -3.12
N ALA A 43 -11.77 17.78 -2.57
CA ALA A 43 -12.80 18.80 -2.46
C ALA A 43 -12.26 20.17 -2.84
N ASN A 44 -12.97 20.83 -3.76
CA ASN A 44 -12.82 22.23 -4.12
C ASN A 44 -14.17 22.94 -3.90
N PRO A 45 -14.39 23.58 -2.74
CA PRO A 45 -15.70 24.15 -2.38
C PRO A 45 -16.10 25.37 -3.21
N ASP A 46 -15.14 26.02 -3.89
CA ASP A 46 -15.41 27.19 -4.72
C ASP A 46 -15.92 26.80 -6.12
N GLU A 47 -15.87 25.51 -6.45
CA GLU A 47 -16.42 24.95 -7.68
C GLU A 47 -17.69 24.12 -7.46
N SER A 48 -18.50 24.02 -8.52
CA SER A 48 -19.79 23.29 -8.49
C SER A 48 -19.68 21.83 -8.95
N GLY A 49 -18.56 21.45 -9.56
CA GLY A 49 -18.30 20.12 -10.11
C GLY A 49 -17.45 19.26 -9.19
N ASP A 50 -17.31 17.99 -9.55
CA ASP A 50 -16.27 17.13 -8.98
C ASP A 50 -14.91 17.59 -9.51
N PRO A 51 -13.87 17.62 -8.67
CA PRO A 51 -12.61 18.21 -9.09
C PRO A 51 -11.87 17.34 -10.11
N GLU A 52 -10.91 17.92 -10.82
CA GLU A 52 -9.99 17.23 -11.74
C GLU A 52 -8.58 17.03 -11.10
N PRO A 53 -8.43 16.18 -10.07
CA PRO A 53 -7.23 16.15 -9.25
C PRO A 53 -6.03 15.51 -9.96
N TYR A 54 -4.87 16.12 -9.79
CA TYR A 54 -3.57 15.55 -10.15
C TYR A 54 -2.53 15.82 -9.07
N GLY A 55 -1.48 15.00 -9.01
CA GLY A 55 -0.45 15.09 -7.98
C GLY A 55 -0.18 13.74 -7.32
N ALA A 56 0.08 13.74 -6.02
CA ALA A 56 0.37 12.52 -5.27
C ALA A 56 -0.08 12.57 -3.81
N VAL A 57 -0.41 11.39 -3.29
CA VAL A 57 -0.58 11.12 -1.86
C VAL A 57 0.44 10.06 -1.46
N VAL A 58 1.18 10.33 -0.40
CA VAL A 58 2.26 9.46 0.08
C VAL A 58 2.19 9.27 1.60
N LEU A 59 2.68 8.13 2.05
CA LEU A 59 3.10 7.94 3.43
C LEU A 59 4.57 8.33 3.53
N ARG A 60 4.91 9.22 4.45
CA ARG A 60 6.30 9.58 4.74
C ARG A 60 6.83 8.72 5.88
N LEU A 61 7.97 8.09 5.63
CA LEU A 61 8.75 7.35 6.59
C LEU A 61 10.05 8.13 6.85
N ALA A 62 10.83 7.70 7.85
CA ALA A 62 12.07 8.37 8.24
C ALA A 62 13.10 8.47 7.09
N ASP A 63 13.12 7.50 6.17
CA ASP A 63 14.12 7.40 5.12
C ASP A 63 13.58 7.60 3.70
N GLN A 64 12.26 7.53 3.50
CA GLN A 64 11.65 7.59 2.18
C GLN A 64 10.13 7.85 2.20
N ASP A 65 9.60 8.25 1.06
CA ASP A 65 8.16 8.31 0.82
C ASP A 65 7.67 7.01 0.16
N ARG A 66 6.48 6.55 0.57
CA ARG A 66 5.75 5.41 0.00
C ARG A 66 4.51 5.92 -0.71
N LEU A 67 4.43 5.66 -2.01
CA LEU A 67 3.34 6.15 -2.84
C LEU A 67 2.05 5.38 -2.55
N LEU A 68 0.97 6.11 -2.24
CA LEU A 68 -0.38 5.54 -2.24
C LEU A 68 -1.05 5.82 -3.57
N TRP A 69 -1.09 7.08 -3.98
CA TRP A 69 -1.78 7.49 -5.21
C TRP A 69 -0.94 8.50 -5.98
N ARG A 70 -1.01 8.41 -7.31
CA ARG A 70 -0.46 9.41 -8.23
C ARG A 70 -1.36 9.56 -9.45
N GLN A 71 -1.51 10.81 -9.87
CA GLN A 71 -2.06 11.16 -11.17
C GLN A 71 -1.17 12.24 -11.78
N GLY A 72 -0.66 12.00 -12.98
CA GLY A 72 0.11 13.01 -13.72
C GLY A 72 -0.81 14.07 -14.29
N ARG A 73 -0.30 15.31 -14.43
CA ARG A 73 -1.03 16.39 -15.11
C ARG A 73 -1.17 16.06 -16.60
N THR A 74 -2.39 16.02 -17.10
CA THR A 74 -2.73 15.80 -18.52
C THR A 74 -3.80 16.80 -18.97
N GLU A 75 -4.09 16.84 -20.27
CA GLU A 75 -5.18 17.65 -20.81
C GLU A 75 -6.56 17.09 -20.45
N ASP A 76 -6.70 15.77 -20.47
CA ASP A 76 -7.96 15.08 -20.16
C ASP A 76 -7.90 14.46 -18.75
N LEU A 77 -7.91 15.30 -17.72
CA LEU A 77 -7.95 14.81 -16.35
C LEU A 77 -9.36 14.33 -15.99
N PRO A 78 -9.49 13.16 -15.34
CA PRO A 78 -10.79 12.63 -14.98
C PRO A 78 -11.36 13.32 -13.74
N SER A 79 -12.45 14.07 -13.93
CA SER A 79 -13.27 14.62 -12.85
C SER A 79 -13.73 13.53 -11.88
N ARG A 80 -13.39 13.69 -10.59
CA ARG A 80 -13.71 12.75 -9.50
C ARG A 80 -13.58 13.43 -8.13
N TRP A 81 -14.57 13.21 -7.27
CA TRP A 81 -14.46 13.58 -5.85
C TRP A 81 -13.71 12.53 -5.00
N ARG A 82 -13.47 11.31 -5.53
CA ARG A 82 -12.89 10.20 -4.73
C ARG A 82 -12.04 9.22 -5.53
N HIS A 83 -11.04 8.65 -4.87
CA HIS A 83 -10.26 7.50 -5.32
C HIS A 83 -10.14 6.40 -4.23
N PRO A 84 -10.42 5.12 -4.57
CA PRO A 84 -11.20 4.69 -5.73
C PRO A 84 -12.63 5.24 -5.66
N ALA A 85 -13.39 5.19 -6.75
CA ALA A 85 -14.77 5.70 -6.77
C ALA A 85 -15.68 4.98 -5.74
N THR A 86 -15.40 3.71 -5.43
CA THR A 86 -16.11 2.92 -4.42
C THR A 86 -15.12 2.04 -3.64
N GLY A 87 -15.43 1.72 -2.37
CA GLY A 87 -14.58 0.84 -1.56
C GLY A 87 -13.23 1.46 -1.21
N PHE A 88 -12.16 0.66 -1.18
CA PHE A 88 -10.80 1.09 -0.87
C PHE A 88 -9.78 0.51 -1.86
N ALA A 89 -8.69 1.22 -2.07
CA ALA A 89 -7.51 0.72 -2.76
C ALA A 89 -6.61 -0.03 -1.77
N VAL A 90 -5.82 -0.97 -2.28
CA VAL A 90 -4.80 -1.68 -1.50
C VAL A 90 -3.47 -1.54 -2.22
N GLU A 91 -2.48 -0.96 -1.55
CA GLU A 91 -1.09 -0.92 -2.03
C GLU A 91 -0.25 -1.89 -1.20
N GLU A 92 0.59 -2.67 -1.89
CA GLU A 92 1.54 -3.59 -1.26
C GLU A 92 2.94 -2.96 -1.28
N VAL A 93 3.43 -2.63 -0.09
CA VAL A 93 4.61 -1.78 0.10
C VAL A 93 5.43 -2.32 1.26
N GLU A 94 6.75 -2.33 1.12
CA GLU A 94 7.65 -2.85 2.14
C GLU A 94 7.97 -1.74 3.16
N PHE A 95 7.37 -1.85 4.35
CA PHE A 95 7.70 -1.10 5.58
C PHE A 95 6.89 -1.60 6.78
N ASP A 96 7.36 -1.38 8.00
CA ASP A 96 6.58 -1.64 9.22
C ASP A 96 5.64 -0.47 9.55
N GLU A 97 4.42 -0.73 10.05
CA GLU A 97 3.43 0.34 10.35
C GLU A 97 4.01 1.45 11.26
N ASP A 98 4.86 1.09 12.22
CA ASP A 98 5.51 2.02 13.15
C ASP A 98 6.58 2.91 12.48
N ALA A 99 6.97 2.61 11.24
CA ALA A 99 7.84 3.45 10.43
C ALA A 99 7.12 4.65 9.79
N VAL A 100 5.78 4.67 9.77
CA VAL A 100 5.02 5.77 9.17
C VAL A 100 5.05 6.98 10.10
N GLU A 101 5.66 8.08 9.65
CA GLU A 101 5.76 9.33 10.41
C GLU A 101 4.64 10.31 10.04
N GLN A 102 4.29 10.40 8.76
CA GLN A 102 3.31 11.38 8.26
C GLN A 102 2.48 10.83 7.10
N VAL A 103 1.29 11.39 6.94
CA VAL A 103 0.46 11.28 5.73
C VAL A 103 0.56 12.60 4.99
N CYS A 104 0.98 12.58 3.73
CA CYS A 104 1.21 13.78 2.94
C CYS A 104 0.36 13.78 1.66
N ALA A 105 -0.13 14.95 1.29
CA ALA A 105 -0.83 15.19 0.03
C ALA A 105 -0.26 16.44 -0.64
N TYR A 106 0.05 16.28 -1.92
CA TYR A 106 0.50 17.33 -2.82
C TYR A 106 -0.36 17.23 -4.07
N VAL A 107 -1.53 17.86 -4.01
CA VAL A 107 -2.61 17.68 -4.98
C VAL A 107 -3.08 19.05 -5.45
N HIS A 108 -3.16 19.15 -6.77
CA HIS A 108 -3.74 20.27 -7.48
C HIS A 108 -4.95 19.78 -8.26
N GLU A 109 -5.76 20.73 -8.67
CA GLU A 109 -6.82 20.54 -9.64
C GLU A 109 -6.47 21.33 -10.90
N ARG A 110 -6.87 20.81 -12.05
CA ARG A 110 -6.75 21.53 -13.32
C ARG A 110 -7.93 22.46 -13.48
N ASP A 111 -7.64 23.70 -13.86
CA ASP A 111 -8.64 24.68 -14.29
C ASP A 111 -8.15 25.40 -15.57
N GLU A 112 -9.06 26.04 -16.32
CA GLU A 112 -8.77 26.76 -17.56
C GLU A 112 -7.87 28.00 -17.33
N ALA A 113 -8.00 28.66 -16.17
CA ALA A 113 -7.27 29.88 -15.87
C ALA A 113 -5.97 29.62 -15.10
N SER A 114 -6.09 28.96 -13.94
CA SER A 114 -4.96 28.61 -13.08
C SER A 114 -5.32 27.37 -12.27
N ASP A 115 -4.44 26.38 -12.27
CA ASP A 115 -4.63 25.16 -11.47
C ASP A 115 -4.78 25.50 -9.98
N ASP A 116 -5.87 25.03 -9.36
CA ASP A 116 -6.16 25.19 -7.94
C ASP A 116 -5.31 24.25 -7.08
N GLN A 117 -4.96 24.66 -5.86
CA GLN A 117 -4.24 23.84 -4.90
C GLN A 117 -5.19 23.23 -3.88
N LEU A 118 -5.55 21.96 -4.10
CA LEU A 118 -6.39 21.20 -3.18
C LEU A 118 -5.66 20.78 -1.90
N ALA A 119 -4.37 20.46 -1.96
CA ALA A 119 -3.58 20.14 -0.76
C ALA A 119 -2.09 20.34 -0.99
N TYR A 120 -1.41 20.92 0.01
CA TYR A 120 0.05 20.98 0.01
C TYR A 120 0.58 20.87 1.45
N GLY A 121 0.74 19.64 1.93
CA GLY A 121 1.19 19.44 3.30
C GLY A 121 1.21 18.00 3.78
N CYS A 122 1.49 17.88 5.07
CA CYS A 122 1.56 16.61 5.78
C CYS A 122 0.92 16.73 7.16
N LEU A 123 0.31 15.65 7.61
CA LEU A 123 -0.14 15.47 8.99
C LEU A 123 0.63 14.33 9.66
N PRO A 124 0.98 14.45 10.96
CA PRO A 124 1.59 13.35 11.70
C PRO A 124 0.69 12.12 11.70
N TYR A 125 1.25 10.94 11.44
CA TYR A 125 0.52 9.69 11.48
C TYR A 125 0.14 9.34 12.93
N ARG A 126 -1.13 9.04 13.16
CA ARG A 126 -1.71 8.71 14.47
C ARG A 126 -2.51 7.40 14.46
N GLY A 127 -2.34 6.59 13.42
CA GLY A 127 -3.08 5.35 13.20
C GLY A 127 -4.19 5.46 12.16
N HIS A 128 -5.01 4.43 12.04
CA HIS A 128 -6.05 4.28 11.01
C HIS A 128 -7.47 4.57 11.52
N TYR A 129 -7.60 5.43 12.54
CA TYR A 129 -8.85 5.65 13.26
C TYR A 129 -9.65 6.86 12.76
N GLU A 130 -8.96 7.85 12.20
CA GLU A 130 -9.55 9.13 11.77
C GLU A 130 -9.03 9.53 10.39
N PRO A 131 -9.83 10.28 9.61
CA PRO A 131 -9.40 10.84 8.35
C PRO A 131 -8.28 11.87 8.54
N TYR A 132 -7.32 11.86 7.63
CA TYR A 132 -6.28 12.88 7.51
C TYR A 132 -6.74 13.95 6.53
N VAL A 133 -7.26 15.06 7.04
CA VAL A 133 -7.71 16.21 6.23
C VAL A 133 -6.54 17.18 6.03
N ILE A 134 -5.99 17.22 4.82
CA ILE A 134 -4.83 18.03 4.46
C ILE A 134 -5.31 19.21 3.63
N GLU A 135 -5.20 20.41 4.19
CA GLU A 135 -5.67 21.65 3.58
C GLU A 135 -4.72 22.11 2.45
N GLY A 136 -5.32 22.70 1.42
CA GLY A 136 -4.66 23.48 0.38
C GLY A 136 -5.06 24.95 0.48
N GLN A 137 -4.73 25.71 -0.56
CA GLN A 137 -5.16 27.11 -0.66
C GLN A 137 -6.63 27.22 -1.04
N ASP A 138 -7.07 26.33 -1.93
CA ASP A 138 -8.36 26.43 -2.63
C ASP A 138 -9.29 25.26 -2.25
N GLY A 139 -8.76 24.21 -1.61
CA GLY A 139 -9.52 23.03 -1.25
C GLY A 139 -8.88 22.21 -0.13
N HIS A 140 -9.27 20.95 -0.04
CA HIS A 140 -8.64 19.97 0.85
C HIS A 140 -8.63 18.57 0.23
N VAL A 141 -7.69 17.75 0.70
CA VAL A 141 -7.66 16.32 0.43
C VAL A 141 -7.83 15.55 1.72
N THR A 142 -8.82 14.64 1.75
CA THR A 142 -9.06 13.76 2.89
C THR A 142 -8.55 12.36 2.59
N VAL A 143 -7.53 11.92 3.32
CA VAL A 143 -6.96 10.57 3.20
C VAL A 143 -7.50 9.70 4.33
N ASN A 144 -8.22 8.64 3.97
CA ASN A 144 -8.71 7.63 4.89
C ASN A 144 -7.80 6.41 4.81
N ILE A 145 -7.13 6.06 5.91
CA ILE A 145 -6.36 4.81 6.02
C ILE A 145 -7.20 3.86 6.85
N TYR A 146 -7.50 2.68 6.29
CA TYR A 146 -8.33 1.65 6.92
C TYR A 146 -7.53 0.57 7.63
N GLY A 147 -6.26 0.40 7.26
CA GLY A 147 -5.35 -0.55 7.89
C GLY A 147 -4.00 -0.60 7.20
N ILE A 148 -2.99 -0.96 7.98
CA ILE A 148 -1.61 -1.23 7.55
C ILE A 148 -1.22 -2.57 8.18
N GLY A 149 -0.83 -3.58 7.40
CA GLY A 149 -0.36 -4.87 7.92
C GLY A 149 -0.27 -6.01 6.93
#